data_AF-A0A2A2TP03-F1
#
_entry.id   AF-A0A2A2TP03-F1
#
_cell.length_a   1.000
_cell.length_b   1.000
_cell.length_c   1.000
_cell.angle_alpha   90.00
_cell.angle_beta   90.00
_cell.angle_gamma   90.00
#
_symmetry.space_group_name_H-M   'P 1'
#
loop_
_entity.id
_entity.type
_entity.pdbx_description
1 polymer ?
#
loop_
_entity_poly.entity_id
_entity_poly.type
_entity_poly.pdbx_seq_one_letter_code
_entity_poly.pdbx_strand_id
1 'polypeptide(L)'
;MPSQISTEPEKWCETYELASQHDKYSLLMEALEEPLSQEIIEECDLGMLLVELKDEFDSNNLITEFLSVIEKIQQLQPELYAQEFTYLDDLRVEYYLFRNQPELIDNCLSQFKANPVSNIDQMMPLIDYLRYYGVTEALVDLCEISYEPVKNSDDIIPGTEVTFMGIILLDLVEQAYQKLQQGENVDWESIGTVVNRFNPETGQKWLVDIRDDLTTEIEIDRQFFTDYKKKQKRERNLVSLSTNFFKYMATEKQIKFITSQAIWESVLEFLGDRERSEKQLEHPDSYFAFTEQQLDKYLGRLLNTLLSNRRADLVAVVWGIPYVYEFLRQKGIIREAVCKDAIAASKTLKTKVIRLFETQLWKYDFVHRWLPPHSISETEFANEVSLFATSIEKVTLLATEPGEGALESFYNNLEGNSLFKDLFTSRKIDLEEQEVFESSTQIDIPQSQPAKKRKSPLMQAAELPDKKSKRKN
;
A
#
# COMPACT_ATOMS: atom_id res chain seq x y z
N MET A 1 -33.20 28.99 14.07
CA MET A 1 -33.01 29.17 15.53
C MET A 1 -31.54 28.91 15.81
N PRO A 2 -30.96 29.33 16.94
CA PRO A 2 -29.75 28.65 17.43
C PRO A 2 -30.03 27.14 17.52
N SER A 3 -29.05 26.33 17.16
CA SER A 3 -29.09 24.88 17.30
C SER A 3 -29.10 24.46 18.78
N GLN A 4 -29.45 23.20 19.07
CA GLN A 4 -29.41 22.69 20.45
C GLN A 4 -27.98 22.70 21.01
N ILE A 5 -26.96 22.35 20.19
CA ILE A 5 -25.56 22.38 20.62
C ILE A 5 -25.10 23.81 21.01
N SER A 6 -25.56 24.83 20.28
CA SER A 6 -25.30 26.26 20.59
C SER A 6 -26.00 26.80 21.85
N THR A 7 -26.79 25.99 22.56
CA THR A 7 -27.62 26.46 23.69
C THR A 7 -27.67 25.54 24.90
N GLU A 8 -27.59 24.22 24.70
CA GLU A 8 -27.62 23.18 25.74
C GLU A 8 -26.62 22.04 25.34
N PRO A 9 -25.30 22.32 25.28
CA PRO A 9 -24.27 21.41 24.75
C PRO A 9 -24.20 20.05 25.46
N GLU A 10 -24.06 20.01 26.79
CA GLU A 10 -24.09 18.77 27.60
C GLU A 10 -25.23 17.81 27.17
N LYS A 11 -26.43 18.38 26.99
CA LYS A 11 -27.65 17.66 26.63
C LYS A 11 -27.69 17.28 25.14
N TRP A 12 -27.03 18.04 24.25
CA TRP A 12 -26.81 17.61 22.87
C TRP A 12 -25.91 16.36 22.84
N CYS A 13 -24.85 16.30 23.66
CA CYS A 13 -24.02 15.10 23.81
C CYS A 13 -24.83 13.91 24.36
N GLU A 14 -25.60 14.08 25.44
CA GLU A 14 -26.52 13.03 25.94
C GLU A 14 -27.49 12.53 24.85
N THR A 15 -27.96 13.44 23.98
CA THR A 15 -28.85 13.09 22.86
C THR A 15 -28.11 12.33 21.75
N TYR A 16 -26.86 12.71 21.47
CA TYR A 16 -26.01 12.10 20.45
C TYR A 16 -25.54 10.69 20.86
N GLU A 17 -25.10 10.48 22.12
CA GLU A 17 -24.68 9.16 22.62
C GLU A 17 -25.79 8.11 22.51
N LEU A 18 -27.04 8.52 22.77
CA LEU A 18 -28.22 7.65 22.77
C LEU A 18 -28.90 7.52 21.39
N ALA A 19 -28.41 8.23 20.37
CA ALA A 19 -28.97 8.24 19.03
C ALA A 19 -28.58 7.01 18.19
N SER A 20 -29.41 6.66 17.19
CA SER A 20 -29.01 5.70 16.16
C SER A 20 -27.92 6.29 15.25
N GLN A 21 -27.17 5.48 14.49
CA GLN A 21 -26.10 6.01 13.61
C GLN A 21 -26.66 6.99 12.55
N HIS A 22 -27.86 6.74 12.05
CA HIS A 22 -28.58 7.68 11.17
C HIS A 22 -28.87 9.03 11.86
N ASP A 23 -29.24 8.98 13.13
CA ASP A 23 -29.66 10.16 13.88
C ASP A 23 -28.44 10.93 14.44
N LYS A 24 -27.34 10.24 14.80
CA LYS A 24 -26.02 10.84 15.06
C LYS A 24 -25.55 11.68 13.87
N TYR A 25 -25.57 11.11 12.66
CA TYR A 25 -25.28 11.86 11.43
C TYR A 25 -26.18 13.09 11.28
N SER A 26 -27.49 12.93 11.52
CA SER A 26 -28.47 14.01 11.40
C SER A 26 -28.22 15.14 12.42
N LEU A 27 -27.93 14.80 13.68
CA LEU A 27 -27.61 15.74 14.77
C LEU A 27 -26.30 16.49 14.50
N LEU A 28 -25.26 15.82 14.00
CA LEU A 28 -24.01 16.48 13.64
C LEU A 28 -24.20 17.40 12.43
N MET A 29 -25.00 16.98 11.44
CA MET A 29 -25.30 17.83 10.30
C MET A 29 -26.12 19.06 10.69
N GLU A 30 -27.04 18.98 11.67
CA GLU A 30 -27.71 20.16 12.25
C GLU A 30 -26.71 21.07 12.99
N ALA A 31 -25.86 20.50 13.86
CA ALA A 31 -24.81 21.22 14.59
C ALA A 31 -23.87 21.99 13.64
N LEU A 32 -23.56 21.42 12.47
CA LEU A 32 -22.72 22.02 11.45
C LEU A 32 -23.46 23.05 10.55
N GLU A 33 -24.73 23.40 10.77
CA GLU A 33 -25.41 24.45 9.98
C GLU A 33 -24.99 25.89 10.33
N GLU A 34 -24.45 26.12 11.53
CA GLU A 34 -23.95 27.43 11.98
C GLU A 34 -22.51 27.32 12.53
N PRO A 35 -21.66 28.37 12.41
CA PRO A 35 -20.33 28.35 13.02
C PRO A 35 -20.42 28.19 14.54
N LEU A 36 -19.66 27.24 15.09
CA LEU A 36 -19.61 26.95 16.53
C LEU A 36 -18.44 27.69 17.18
N SER A 37 -18.52 27.93 18.49
CA SER A 37 -17.37 28.41 19.26
C SER A 37 -16.42 27.27 19.60
N GLN A 38 -15.11 27.58 19.67
CA GLN A 38 -14.08 26.61 20.08
C GLN A 38 -14.38 25.97 21.44
N GLU A 39 -14.99 26.73 22.37
CA GLU A 39 -15.46 26.22 23.68
C GLU A 39 -16.46 25.06 23.54
N ILE A 40 -17.40 25.13 22.58
CA ILE A 40 -18.38 24.07 22.29
C ILE A 40 -17.74 22.91 21.54
N ILE A 41 -16.78 23.18 20.65
CA ILE A 41 -16.02 22.16 19.93
C ILE A 41 -15.21 21.29 20.91
N GLU A 42 -14.61 21.91 21.92
CA GLU A 42 -13.84 21.26 22.99
C GLU A 42 -14.74 20.59 24.05
N GLU A 43 -15.87 21.22 24.45
CA GLU A 43 -16.81 20.64 25.42
C GLU A 43 -17.50 19.37 24.90
N CYS A 44 -17.85 19.35 23.61
CA CYS A 44 -18.57 18.24 22.97
C CYS A 44 -17.66 17.18 22.30
N ASP A 45 -16.32 17.35 22.39
CA ASP A 45 -15.29 16.57 21.65
C ASP A 45 -15.68 16.27 20.19
N LEU A 46 -16.01 17.33 19.45
CA LEU A 46 -16.48 17.18 18.06
C LEU A 46 -15.42 16.61 17.12
N GLY A 47 -14.14 16.63 17.51
CA GLY A 47 -13.07 15.94 16.81
C GLY A 47 -13.25 14.42 16.87
N MET A 48 -13.36 13.86 18.08
CA MET A 48 -13.60 12.42 18.25
C MET A 48 -14.89 11.96 17.56
N LEU A 49 -15.99 12.72 17.69
CA LEU A 49 -17.27 12.38 17.05
C LEU A 49 -17.20 12.39 15.52
N LEU A 50 -16.33 13.23 14.93
CA LEU A 50 -16.07 13.22 13.49
C LEU A 50 -15.28 11.98 13.05
N VAL A 51 -14.32 11.52 13.85
CA VAL A 51 -13.55 10.29 13.57
C VAL A 51 -14.44 9.05 13.70
N GLU A 52 -15.29 8.96 14.73
CA GLU A 52 -16.30 7.89 14.84
C GLU A 52 -17.21 7.83 13.60
N LEU A 53 -17.72 8.99 13.17
CA LEU A 53 -18.62 9.08 12.03
C LEU A 53 -17.91 8.71 10.72
N LYS A 54 -16.64 9.10 10.56
CA LYS A 54 -15.80 8.75 9.41
C LYS A 54 -15.63 7.24 9.28
N ASP A 55 -15.30 6.55 10.38
CA ASP A 55 -15.08 5.11 10.38
C ASP A 55 -16.39 4.31 10.16
N GLU A 56 -17.52 4.79 10.68
CA GLU A 56 -18.85 4.21 10.37
C GLU A 56 -19.19 4.42 8.88
N PHE A 57 -19.00 5.62 8.32
CA PHE A 57 -19.30 5.90 6.90
C PHE A 57 -18.39 5.09 5.95
N ASP A 58 -17.09 4.96 6.28
CA ASP A 58 -16.14 4.13 5.52
C ASP A 58 -16.52 2.65 5.55
N SER A 59 -16.84 2.12 6.74
CA SER A 59 -17.27 0.73 6.93
C SER A 59 -18.55 0.39 6.15
N ASN A 60 -19.43 1.38 5.96
CA ASN A 60 -20.69 1.27 5.24
C ASN A 60 -20.62 1.65 3.75
N ASN A 61 -19.44 2.05 3.23
CA ASN A 61 -19.23 2.59 1.86
C ASN A 61 -20.03 3.87 1.53
N LEU A 62 -20.43 4.67 2.52
CA LEU A 62 -21.15 5.95 2.36
C LEU A 62 -20.19 7.12 2.02
N ILE A 63 -19.24 6.86 1.11
CA ILE A 63 -18.07 7.73 0.93
C ILE A 63 -18.45 9.10 0.38
N THR A 64 -19.41 9.17 -0.55
CA THR A 64 -19.80 10.44 -1.19
C THR A 64 -20.57 11.34 -0.23
N GLU A 65 -21.36 10.73 0.64
CA GLU A 65 -22.06 11.36 1.74
C GLU A 65 -21.05 11.92 2.75
N PHE A 66 -20.00 11.17 3.11
CA PHE A 66 -18.94 11.68 3.99
C PHE A 66 -18.12 12.82 3.35
N LEU A 67 -17.83 12.76 2.04
CA LEU A 67 -17.20 13.90 1.35
C LEU A 67 -18.01 15.19 1.47
N SER A 68 -19.34 15.07 1.47
CA SER A 68 -20.26 16.21 1.66
C SER A 68 -20.20 16.77 3.08
N VAL A 69 -19.92 15.92 4.09
CA VAL A 69 -19.64 16.35 5.47
C VAL A 69 -18.33 17.14 5.52
N ILE A 70 -17.25 16.63 4.92
CA ILE A 70 -15.94 17.32 4.91
C ILE A 70 -16.05 18.68 4.22
N GLU A 71 -16.72 18.76 3.07
CA GLU A 71 -16.95 20.04 2.37
C GLU A 71 -17.72 21.06 3.24
N LYS A 72 -18.63 20.60 4.09
CA LYS A 72 -19.37 21.45 5.03
C LYS A 72 -18.49 21.96 6.16
N ILE A 73 -17.65 21.10 6.76
CA ILE A 73 -16.71 21.49 7.82
C ILE A 73 -15.65 22.46 7.27
N GLN A 74 -15.08 22.18 6.09
CA GLN A 74 -14.13 23.08 5.42
C GLN A 74 -14.69 24.51 5.20
N GLN A 75 -16.01 24.64 5.01
CA GLN A 75 -16.68 25.92 4.78
C GLN A 75 -17.15 26.64 6.06
N LEU A 76 -17.58 25.90 7.08
CA LEU A 76 -18.28 26.45 8.24
C LEU A 76 -17.51 26.33 9.56
N GLN A 77 -16.62 25.33 9.69
CA GLN A 77 -15.74 25.13 10.86
C GLN A 77 -14.28 24.92 10.41
N PRO A 78 -13.65 25.90 9.72
CA PRO A 78 -12.32 25.71 9.12
C PRO A 78 -11.21 25.43 10.15
N GLU A 79 -11.39 25.85 11.41
CA GLU A 79 -10.47 25.60 12.51
C GLU A 79 -10.54 24.14 13.00
N LEU A 80 -11.76 23.58 13.14
CA LEU A 80 -11.98 22.15 13.40
C LEU A 80 -11.48 21.27 12.26
N TYR A 81 -11.72 21.66 10.99
CA TYR A 81 -11.11 20.95 9.85
C TYR A 81 -9.58 20.99 9.91
N ALA A 82 -8.96 22.11 10.30
CA ALA A 82 -7.51 22.21 10.41
C ALA A 82 -6.92 21.41 11.60
N GLN A 83 -7.73 21.08 12.61
CA GLN A 83 -7.37 20.18 13.71
C GLN A 83 -7.45 18.70 13.24
N GLU A 84 -8.56 18.31 12.62
CA GLU A 84 -8.87 16.91 12.30
C GLU A 84 -8.52 16.45 10.87
N PHE A 85 -7.86 17.29 10.06
CA PHE A 85 -7.69 17.06 8.62
C PHE A 85 -7.09 15.69 8.28
N THR A 86 -6.24 15.13 9.15
CA THR A 86 -5.58 13.83 8.93
C THR A 86 -6.55 12.66 8.85
N TYR A 87 -7.66 12.71 9.59
CA TYR A 87 -8.72 11.70 9.59
C TYR A 87 -9.81 11.96 8.54
N LEU A 88 -9.78 13.12 7.88
CA LEU A 88 -10.76 13.53 6.88
C LEU A 88 -10.18 13.42 5.46
N ASP A 89 -8.92 13.80 5.27
CA ASP A 89 -8.25 13.83 3.97
C ASP A 89 -7.63 12.48 3.57
N ASP A 90 -7.44 11.53 4.50
CA ASP A 90 -6.97 10.17 4.18
C ASP A 90 -7.97 9.45 3.25
N LEU A 91 -9.25 9.45 3.63
CA LEU A 91 -10.34 8.83 2.87
C LEU A 91 -10.61 9.56 1.55
N ARG A 92 -10.39 10.89 1.49
CA ARG A 92 -10.41 11.65 0.23
C ARG A 92 -9.31 11.21 -0.72
N VAL A 93 -8.08 11.05 -0.22
CA VAL A 93 -6.96 10.56 -1.03
C VAL A 93 -7.23 9.14 -1.51
N GLU A 94 -7.61 8.20 -0.63
CA GLU A 94 -8.00 6.83 -1.03
C GLU A 94 -9.09 6.84 -2.12
N TYR A 95 -10.15 7.65 -1.94
CA TYR A 95 -11.23 7.76 -2.90
C TYR A 95 -10.79 8.38 -4.23
N TYR A 96 -10.14 9.55 -4.25
CA TYR A 96 -9.69 10.17 -5.50
C TYR A 96 -8.60 9.35 -6.21
N LEU A 97 -7.77 8.59 -5.48
CA LEU A 97 -6.86 7.60 -6.05
C LEU A 97 -7.65 6.49 -6.77
N PHE A 98 -8.62 5.85 -6.09
CA PHE A 98 -9.51 4.85 -6.68
C PHE A 98 -10.27 5.39 -7.91
N ARG A 99 -10.86 6.59 -7.82
CA ARG A 99 -11.56 7.26 -8.93
C ARG A 99 -10.63 7.69 -10.07
N ASN A 100 -9.31 7.63 -9.87
CA ASN A 100 -8.27 8.07 -10.82
C ASN A 100 -8.41 9.56 -11.15
N GLN A 101 -8.43 10.39 -10.10
CA GLN A 101 -8.51 11.85 -10.14
C GLN A 101 -7.26 12.47 -9.47
N PRO A 102 -6.05 12.24 -10.03
CA PRO A 102 -4.79 12.72 -9.42
C PRO A 102 -4.75 14.24 -9.24
N GLU A 103 -5.49 15.00 -10.06
CA GLU A 103 -5.62 16.45 -9.98
C GLU A 103 -6.27 16.97 -8.68
N LEU A 104 -6.97 16.11 -7.93
CA LEU A 104 -7.59 16.45 -6.64
C LEU A 104 -6.71 16.09 -5.44
N ILE A 105 -5.70 15.23 -5.63
CA ILE A 105 -4.84 14.70 -4.57
C ILE A 105 -4.02 15.82 -3.94
N ASP A 106 -3.44 16.70 -4.76
CA ASP A 106 -2.51 17.73 -4.29
C ASP A 106 -3.15 18.76 -3.35
N ASN A 107 -4.48 18.98 -3.49
CA ASN A 107 -5.27 19.78 -2.57
C ASN A 107 -5.45 19.08 -1.21
N CYS A 108 -5.67 17.77 -1.21
CA CYS A 108 -5.80 16.97 0.02
C CYS A 108 -4.45 16.81 0.74
N LEU A 109 -3.34 16.77 0.00
CA LEU A 109 -1.99 16.74 0.57
C LEU A 109 -1.53 18.10 1.12
N SER A 110 -2.26 19.20 0.89
CA SER A 110 -1.82 20.55 1.26
C SER A 110 -1.54 20.73 2.76
N GLN A 111 -2.39 20.17 3.63
CA GLN A 111 -2.22 20.25 5.08
C GLN A 111 -1.10 19.33 5.61
N PHE A 112 -0.90 18.16 4.98
CA PHE A 112 0.26 17.30 5.27
C PHE A 112 1.58 17.98 4.90
N LYS A 113 1.63 18.64 3.73
CA LYS A 113 2.78 19.45 3.28
C LYS A 113 3.04 20.66 4.19
N ALA A 114 1.99 21.26 4.77
CA ALA A 114 2.11 22.38 5.70
C ALA A 114 2.56 21.95 7.11
N ASN A 115 2.13 20.77 7.58
CA ASN A 115 2.32 20.29 8.94
C ASN A 115 2.94 18.86 8.99
N PRO A 116 4.12 18.61 8.38
CA PRO A 116 4.63 17.26 8.14
C PRO A 116 5.16 16.54 9.39
N VAL A 117 5.44 17.27 10.47
CA VAL A 117 5.96 16.73 11.74
C VAL A 117 4.82 16.17 12.60
N SER A 118 3.82 16.99 12.93
CA SER A 118 2.72 16.63 13.82
C SER A 118 1.78 15.55 13.28
N ASN A 119 1.83 15.27 11.98
CA ASN A 119 0.91 14.38 11.27
C ASN A 119 1.63 13.18 10.61
N ILE A 120 2.81 12.85 11.13
CA ILE A 120 3.71 11.83 10.57
C ILE A 120 3.06 10.45 10.48
N ASP A 121 2.35 10.04 11.53
CA ASP A 121 1.80 8.68 11.66
C ASP A 121 0.65 8.41 10.68
N GLN A 122 -0.14 9.44 10.34
CA GLN A 122 -1.18 9.38 9.32
C GLN A 122 -0.60 9.58 7.90
N MET A 123 0.46 10.37 7.75
CA MET A 123 1.14 10.58 6.47
C MET A 123 1.85 9.32 5.95
N MET A 124 2.36 8.45 6.84
CA MET A 124 3.11 7.25 6.44
C MET A 124 2.25 6.21 5.68
N PRO A 125 1.06 5.78 6.15
CA PRO A 125 0.15 4.93 5.35
C PRO A 125 -0.33 5.59 4.05
N LEU A 126 -0.48 6.93 4.06
CA LEU A 126 -0.88 7.71 2.88
C LEU A 126 0.16 7.61 1.75
N ILE A 127 1.44 7.63 2.12
CA ILE A 127 2.58 7.44 1.22
C ILE A 127 2.54 6.08 0.53
N ASP A 128 2.15 5.01 1.23
CA ASP A 128 2.03 3.68 0.62
C ASP A 128 0.91 3.62 -0.42
N TYR A 129 -0.25 4.23 -0.15
CA TYR A 129 -1.30 4.35 -1.17
C TYR A 129 -0.83 5.15 -2.39
N LEU A 130 -0.25 6.35 -2.20
CA LEU A 130 0.29 7.17 -3.30
C LEU A 130 1.32 6.40 -4.13
N ARG A 131 2.21 5.64 -3.45
CA ARG A 131 3.25 4.79 -4.03
C ARG A 131 2.67 3.62 -4.84
N TYR A 132 1.69 2.90 -4.30
CA TYR A 132 1.13 1.73 -4.98
C TYR A 132 0.20 2.11 -6.14
N TYR A 133 -0.57 3.19 -6.00
CA TYR A 133 -1.37 3.78 -7.08
C TYR A 133 -0.54 4.48 -8.17
N GLY A 134 0.74 4.76 -7.91
CA GLY A 134 1.70 5.28 -8.89
C GLY A 134 1.60 6.79 -9.13
N VAL A 135 1.10 7.57 -8.16
CA VAL A 135 0.98 9.03 -8.26
C VAL A 135 2.31 9.69 -7.84
N THR A 136 3.35 9.38 -8.61
CA THR A 136 4.75 9.71 -8.29
C THR A 136 5.00 11.20 -8.07
N GLU A 137 4.41 12.09 -8.88
CA GLU A 137 4.70 13.53 -8.83
C GLU A 137 4.28 14.14 -7.49
N ALA A 138 3.02 13.94 -7.08
CA ALA A 138 2.52 14.42 -5.78
C ALA A 138 3.19 13.73 -4.57
N LEU A 139 3.60 12.46 -4.73
CA LEU A 139 4.35 11.72 -3.71
C LEU A 139 5.76 12.28 -3.50
N VAL A 140 6.49 12.59 -4.57
CA VAL A 140 7.85 13.15 -4.49
C VAL A 140 7.80 14.57 -3.93
N ASP A 141 6.85 15.40 -4.35
CA ASP A 141 6.67 16.77 -3.80
C ASP A 141 6.36 16.74 -2.28
N LEU A 142 5.45 15.87 -1.84
CA LEU A 142 5.20 15.62 -0.41
C LEU A 142 6.48 15.21 0.32
N CYS A 143 7.28 14.30 -0.25
CA CYS A 143 8.52 13.83 0.36
C CYS A 143 9.61 14.92 0.42
N GLU A 144 9.79 15.72 -0.64
CA GLU A 144 10.79 16.81 -0.66
C GLU A 144 10.44 17.91 0.36
N ILE A 145 9.15 18.24 0.53
CA ILE A 145 8.69 19.21 1.52
C ILE A 145 8.84 18.66 2.95
N SER A 146 8.46 17.41 3.19
CA SER A 146 8.47 16.79 4.54
C SER A 146 9.86 16.43 5.06
N TYR A 147 10.85 16.22 4.20
CA TYR A 147 12.15 15.64 4.60
C TYR A 147 12.93 16.45 5.64
N GLU A 148 13.28 17.72 5.37
CA GLU A 148 14.05 18.50 6.36
C GLU A 148 13.26 18.84 7.64
N PRO A 149 11.95 19.19 7.59
CA PRO A 149 11.15 19.36 8.82
C PRO A 149 11.14 18.13 9.73
N VAL A 150 10.95 16.92 9.17
CA VAL A 150 10.90 15.67 9.96
C VAL A 150 12.28 15.26 10.47
N LYS A 151 13.31 15.37 9.64
CA LYS A 151 14.71 15.04 9.97
C LYS A 151 15.29 15.89 11.11
N ASN A 152 14.88 17.15 11.23
CA ASN A 152 15.41 18.09 12.21
C ASN A 152 14.45 18.32 13.40
N SER A 153 13.42 17.49 13.58
CA SER A 153 12.52 17.53 14.73
C SER A 153 12.99 16.58 15.83
N ASP A 154 13.03 17.07 17.08
CA ASP A 154 13.27 16.25 18.27
C ASP A 154 12.05 15.40 18.67
N ASP A 155 10.87 15.65 18.07
CA ASP A 155 9.61 14.95 18.37
C ASP A 155 9.44 13.63 17.58
N ILE A 156 10.26 13.42 16.54
CA ILE A 156 10.14 12.26 15.62
C ILE A 156 11.21 11.22 15.92
N ILE A 157 10.87 9.94 15.79
CA ILE A 157 11.82 8.82 15.86
C ILE A 157 12.84 8.95 14.71
N PRO A 158 14.15 9.08 14.98
CA PRO A 158 15.17 9.24 13.94
C PRO A 158 15.22 8.03 12.99
N GLY A 159 15.33 8.30 11.69
CA GLY A 159 15.27 7.29 10.63
C GLY A 159 13.95 7.28 9.87
N THR A 160 12.90 7.96 10.36
CA THR A 160 11.63 8.11 9.63
C THR A 160 11.82 8.84 8.29
N GLU A 161 12.71 9.85 8.27
CA GLU A 161 13.07 10.63 7.09
C GLU A 161 13.74 9.81 5.96
N VAL A 162 14.25 8.62 6.28
CA VAL A 162 14.86 7.69 5.31
C VAL A 162 13.84 7.24 4.26
N THR A 163 12.56 7.12 4.62
CA THR A 163 11.51 6.75 3.66
C THR A 163 11.33 7.82 2.59
N PHE A 164 11.30 9.10 2.98
CA PHE A 164 11.18 10.21 2.04
C PHE A 164 12.42 10.30 1.15
N MET A 165 13.62 10.21 1.73
CA MET A 165 14.87 10.13 0.97
C MET A 165 14.85 8.99 -0.06
N GLY A 166 14.43 7.79 0.34
CA GLY A 166 14.36 6.62 -0.56
C GLY A 166 13.46 6.87 -1.77
N ILE A 167 12.27 7.45 -1.54
CA ILE A 167 11.30 7.83 -2.57
C ILE A 167 11.91 8.84 -3.55
N ILE A 168 12.48 9.95 -3.05
CA ILE A 168 13.05 11.02 -3.88
C ILE A 168 14.24 10.51 -4.70
N LEU A 169 15.15 9.77 -4.07
CA LEU A 169 16.33 9.23 -4.74
C LEU A 169 15.96 8.17 -5.79
N LEU A 170 14.91 7.38 -5.56
CA LEU A 170 14.50 6.36 -6.51
C LEU A 170 13.73 6.91 -7.71
N ASP A 171 13.00 8.03 -7.59
CA ASP A 171 12.46 8.72 -8.76
C ASP A 171 13.58 9.27 -9.66
N LEU A 172 14.63 9.88 -9.10
CA LEU A 172 15.80 10.33 -9.86
C LEU A 172 16.49 9.17 -10.60
N VAL A 173 16.50 7.97 -10.00
CA VAL A 173 17.02 6.73 -10.60
C VAL A 173 16.09 6.21 -11.71
N GLU A 174 14.77 6.35 -11.60
CA GLU A 174 13.85 6.08 -12.71
C GLU A 174 14.02 7.10 -13.85
N GLN A 175 14.12 8.40 -13.56
CA GLN A 175 14.37 9.44 -14.56
C GLN A 175 15.69 9.17 -15.32
N ALA A 176 16.74 8.78 -14.60
CA ALA A 176 18.01 8.36 -15.21
C ALA A 176 17.83 7.13 -16.12
N TYR A 177 17.09 6.11 -15.67
CA TYR A 177 16.79 4.93 -16.47
C TYR A 177 15.98 5.26 -17.74
N GLN A 178 14.95 6.09 -17.62
CA GLN A 178 14.13 6.53 -18.76
C GLN A 178 14.97 7.26 -19.83
N LYS A 179 15.95 8.09 -19.42
CA LYS A 179 16.91 8.74 -20.32
C LYS A 179 17.82 7.73 -21.02
N LEU A 180 18.38 6.77 -20.28
CA LEU A 180 19.19 5.69 -20.85
C LEU A 180 18.40 4.85 -21.89
N GLN A 181 17.12 4.53 -21.61
CA GLN A 181 16.25 3.83 -22.57
C GLN A 181 15.95 4.64 -23.84
N GLN A 182 16.03 5.97 -23.78
CA GLN A 182 15.88 6.87 -24.93
C GLN A 182 17.20 7.14 -25.66
N GLY A 183 18.33 6.62 -25.17
CA GLY A 183 19.67 6.90 -25.70
C GLY A 183 20.21 8.29 -25.33
N GLU A 184 19.61 8.95 -24.33
CA GLU A 184 20.05 10.26 -23.84
C GLU A 184 21.18 10.14 -22.81
N ASN A 185 22.01 11.19 -22.71
CA ASN A 185 23.02 11.29 -21.68
C ASN A 185 22.40 11.65 -20.32
N VAL A 186 22.73 10.86 -19.29
CA VAL A 186 22.39 11.17 -17.90
C VAL A 186 23.46 12.07 -17.28
N ASP A 187 23.02 13.17 -16.66
CA ASP A 187 23.87 14.03 -15.83
C ASP A 187 24.04 13.42 -14.43
N TRP A 188 25.06 12.57 -14.29
CA TRP A 188 25.43 11.95 -13.02
C TRP A 188 26.02 12.92 -11.99
N GLU A 189 26.47 14.12 -12.39
CA GLU A 189 27.04 15.12 -11.48
C GLU A 189 25.93 15.90 -10.76
N SER A 190 24.89 16.30 -11.49
CA SER A 190 23.66 16.85 -10.90
C SER A 190 22.96 15.83 -9.98
N ILE A 191 22.82 14.57 -10.41
CA ILE A 191 22.27 13.51 -9.53
C ILE A 191 23.16 13.32 -8.30
N GLY A 192 24.49 13.25 -8.47
CA GLY A 192 25.45 13.15 -7.36
C GLY A 192 25.34 14.28 -6.34
N THR A 193 25.03 15.49 -6.80
CA THR A 193 24.79 16.65 -5.93
C THR A 193 23.54 16.48 -5.06
N VAL A 194 22.42 16.02 -5.64
CA VAL A 194 21.18 15.75 -4.89
C VAL A 194 21.34 14.56 -3.95
N VAL A 195 22.02 13.50 -4.39
CA VAL A 195 22.36 12.33 -3.56
C VAL A 195 23.18 12.73 -2.33
N ASN A 196 24.16 13.62 -2.48
CA ASN A 196 24.98 14.10 -1.36
C ASN A 196 24.22 15.00 -0.39
N ARG A 197 23.16 15.71 -0.82
CA ARG A 197 22.27 16.50 0.06
C ARG A 197 21.59 15.60 1.10
N PHE A 198 21.14 14.42 0.66
CA PHE A 198 20.38 13.48 1.49
C PHE A 198 21.27 12.46 2.23
N ASN A 199 22.31 11.93 1.57
CA ASN A 199 23.20 10.89 2.10
C ASN A 199 24.68 11.25 1.84
N PRO A 200 25.28 12.16 2.61
CA PRO A 200 26.65 12.61 2.39
C PRO A 200 27.72 11.55 2.70
N GLU A 201 27.43 10.58 3.58
CA GLU A 201 28.42 9.57 4.01
C GLU A 201 28.61 8.43 3.00
N THR A 202 27.53 7.98 2.35
CA THR A 202 27.55 6.78 1.49
C THR A 202 26.96 7.00 0.09
N GLY A 203 26.32 8.15 -0.15
CA GLY A 203 25.59 8.44 -1.39
C GLY A 203 26.42 8.32 -2.66
N GLN A 204 27.67 8.81 -2.67
CA GLN A 204 28.55 8.65 -3.85
C GLN A 204 28.84 7.19 -4.21
N LYS A 205 29.02 6.32 -3.19
CA LYS A 205 29.23 4.89 -3.44
C LYS A 205 27.94 4.24 -3.97
N TRP A 206 26.81 4.54 -3.34
CA TRP A 206 25.49 4.08 -3.78
C TRP A 206 25.20 4.50 -5.23
N LEU A 207 25.53 5.73 -5.62
CA LEU A 207 25.30 6.22 -6.99
C LEU A 207 26.19 5.50 -8.03
N VAL A 208 27.41 5.10 -7.66
CA VAL A 208 28.27 4.26 -8.53
C VAL A 208 27.67 2.86 -8.66
N ASP A 209 27.31 2.21 -7.54
CA ASP A 209 26.67 0.88 -7.54
C ASP A 209 25.38 0.89 -8.42
N ILE A 210 24.50 1.87 -8.23
CA ILE A 210 23.25 2.04 -9.00
C ILE A 210 23.50 2.35 -10.48
N ARG A 211 24.48 3.20 -10.81
CA ARG A 211 24.82 3.51 -12.21
C ARG A 211 25.27 2.27 -12.97
N ASP A 212 26.09 1.43 -12.33
CA ASP A 212 26.57 0.19 -12.93
C ASP A 212 25.39 -0.80 -13.10
N ASP A 213 24.52 -0.96 -12.09
CA ASP A 213 23.32 -1.82 -12.17
C ASP A 213 22.27 -1.33 -13.20
N LEU A 214 22.13 -0.02 -13.41
CA LEU A 214 21.23 0.56 -14.41
C LEU A 214 21.72 0.33 -15.84
N THR A 215 23.04 0.33 -16.04
CA THR A 215 23.67 0.21 -17.37
C THR A 215 24.09 -1.22 -17.73
N THR A 216 24.10 -2.13 -16.76
CA THR A 216 24.52 -3.54 -16.92
C THR A 216 23.36 -4.49 -16.61
N GLU A 217 23.24 -5.59 -17.35
CA GLU A 217 22.37 -6.70 -16.96
C GLU A 217 23.12 -7.66 -16.03
N ILE A 218 22.49 -8.09 -14.94
CA ILE A 218 23.13 -9.02 -13.99
C ILE A 218 23.36 -10.40 -14.62
N GLU A 219 24.62 -10.85 -14.64
CA GLU A 219 25.00 -12.19 -15.09
C GLU A 219 24.75 -13.22 -13.98
N ILE A 220 23.88 -14.21 -14.25
CA ILE A 220 23.56 -15.29 -13.32
C ILE A 220 24.39 -16.53 -13.68
N ASP A 221 25.65 -16.49 -13.27
CA ASP A 221 26.68 -17.48 -13.59
C ASP A 221 27.11 -18.32 -12.36
N ARG A 222 28.15 -19.14 -12.50
CA ARG A 222 28.74 -19.90 -11.38
C ARG A 222 29.34 -18.99 -10.30
N GLN A 223 29.90 -17.83 -10.64
CA GLN A 223 30.43 -16.86 -9.69
C GLN A 223 29.32 -16.21 -8.87
N PHE A 224 28.17 -15.86 -9.47
CA PHE A 224 26.98 -15.39 -8.76
C PHE A 224 26.56 -16.37 -7.64
N PHE A 225 26.38 -17.66 -7.96
CA PHE A 225 26.01 -18.68 -6.96
C PHE A 225 27.13 -18.95 -5.93
N THR A 226 28.39 -18.76 -6.30
CA THR A 226 29.54 -18.89 -5.37
C THR A 226 29.57 -17.74 -4.37
N ASP A 227 29.21 -16.54 -4.80
CA ASP A 227 29.20 -15.34 -3.97
C ASP A 227 27.94 -15.20 -3.11
N TYR A 228 26.80 -15.74 -3.55
CA TYR A 228 25.56 -15.84 -2.76
C TYR A 228 25.74 -16.60 -1.43
N LYS A 229 26.77 -17.45 -1.32
CA LYS A 229 27.14 -18.15 -0.08
C LYS A 229 27.67 -17.20 1.01
N LYS A 230 28.21 -16.03 0.66
CA LYS A 230 28.87 -15.11 1.60
C LYS A 230 27.94 -13.94 1.91
N LYS A 231 27.52 -13.79 3.18
CA LYS A 231 26.52 -12.79 3.63
C LYS A 231 26.64 -11.42 2.94
N GLN A 232 27.78 -10.74 3.08
CA GLN A 232 28.04 -9.41 2.48
C GLN A 232 27.90 -9.36 0.95
N LYS A 233 28.23 -10.45 0.26
CA LYS A 233 28.09 -10.54 -1.21
C LYS A 233 26.67 -10.92 -1.62
N ARG A 234 25.98 -11.78 -0.86
CA ARG A 234 24.55 -12.04 -1.03
C ARG A 234 23.74 -10.75 -0.88
N GLU A 235 24.07 -9.92 0.10
CA GLU A 235 23.46 -8.61 0.32
C GLU A 235 23.68 -7.68 -0.88
N ARG A 236 24.90 -7.55 -1.40
CA ARG A 236 25.15 -6.78 -2.63
C ARG A 236 24.41 -7.36 -3.84
N ASN A 237 24.41 -8.68 -4.01
CA ASN A 237 23.68 -9.35 -5.10
C ASN A 237 22.16 -9.10 -5.00
N LEU A 238 21.58 -9.04 -3.80
CA LEU A 238 20.16 -8.71 -3.60
C LEU A 238 19.83 -7.24 -3.93
N VAL A 239 20.78 -6.31 -3.74
CA VAL A 239 20.66 -4.92 -4.20
C VAL A 239 20.75 -4.83 -5.73
N SER A 240 21.75 -5.46 -6.36
CA SER A 240 21.82 -5.50 -7.83
C SER A 240 20.60 -6.18 -8.46
N LEU A 241 20.02 -7.18 -7.78
CA LEU A 241 18.77 -7.80 -8.19
C LEU A 241 17.55 -6.88 -8.03
N SER A 242 17.50 -6.00 -7.03
CA SER A 242 16.39 -5.04 -6.89
C SER A 242 16.39 -4.06 -8.05
N THR A 243 17.53 -3.45 -8.39
CA THR A 243 17.66 -2.57 -9.56
C THR A 243 17.28 -3.29 -10.86
N ASN A 244 17.67 -4.57 -11.02
CA ASN A 244 17.28 -5.38 -12.19
C ASN A 244 15.78 -5.76 -12.18
N PHE A 245 15.16 -5.92 -11.01
CA PHE A 245 13.70 -6.09 -10.87
C PHE A 245 12.95 -4.80 -11.20
N PHE A 246 13.47 -3.63 -10.82
CA PHE A 246 12.84 -2.34 -11.15
C PHE A 246 12.84 -2.09 -12.66
N LYS A 247 13.97 -2.35 -13.35
CA LYS A 247 14.06 -2.34 -14.83
C LYS A 247 13.02 -3.25 -15.49
N TYR A 248 12.86 -4.47 -14.97
CA TYR A 248 11.85 -5.45 -15.40
C TYR A 248 10.42 -4.94 -15.20
N MET A 249 10.09 -4.46 -14.01
CA MET A 249 8.76 -3.97 -13.64
C MET A 249 8.35 -2.74 -14.46
N ALA A 250 9.27 -1.81 -14.73
CA ALA A 250 9.00 -0.66 -15.59
C ALA A 250 8.81 -1.06 -17.06
N THR A 251 9.67 -1.93 -17.59
CA THR A 251 9.69 -2.27 -19.02
C THR A 251 8.62 -3.29 -19.43
N GLU A 252 8.50 -4.39 -18.69
CA GLU A 252 7.53 -5.45 -18.99
C GLU A 252 6.15 -5.20 -18.38
N LYS A 253 6.08 -4.55 -17.21
CA LYS A 253 4.83 -4.42 -16.43
C LYS A 253 4.27 -3.00 -16.31
N GLN A 254 4.98 -1.98 -16.81
CA GLN A 254 4.61 -0.55 -16.73
C GLN A 254 4.47 -0.02 -15.28
N ILE A 255 5.16 -0.63 -14.33
CA ILE A 255 5.11 -0.28 -12.90
C ILE A 255 6.30 0.61 -12.53
N LYS A 256 6.05 1.65 -11.73
CA LYS A 256 7.06 2.63 -11.28
C LYS A 256 8.14 1.99 -10.41
N PHE A 257 9.35 2.55 -10.43
CA PHE A 257 10.47 2.06 -9.62
C PHE A 257 10.14 2.11 -8.13
N ILE A 258 9.53 3.20 -7.64
CA ILE A 258 9.13 3.36 -6.22
C ILE A 258 8.13 2.27 -5.78
N THR A 259 7.15 1.97 -6.63
CA THR A 259 6.21 0.85 -6.43
C THR A 259 6.93 -0.50 -6.44
N SER A 260 7.91 -0.67 -7.33
CA SER A 260 8.70 -1.89 -7.49
C SER A 260 9.66 -2.12 -6.31
N GLN A 261 10.18 -1.05 -5.72
CA GLN A 261 10.97 -1.10 -4.48
C GLN A 261 10.13 -1.66 -3.34
N ALA A 262 8.98 -1.08 -3.03
CA ALA A 262 8.17 -1.57 -1.91
C ALA A 262 7.70 -3.02 -2.13
N ILE A 263 7.31 -3.41 -3.36
CA ILE A 263 7.00 -4.81 -3.69
C ILE A 263 8.21 -5.74 -3.41
N TRP A 264 9.43 -5.32 -3.76
CA TRP A 264 10.65 -6.10 -3.54
C TRP A 264 11.05 -6.14 -2.05
N GLU A 265 11.01 -4.99 -1.38
CA GLU A 265 11.43 -4.82 0.01
C GLU A 265 10.48 -5.51 0.98
N SER A 266 9.15 -5.36 0.84
CA SER A 266 8.19 -6.07 1.70
C SER A 266 8.21 -7.59 1.47
N VAL A 267 8.66 -8.06 0.30
CA VAL A 267 8.98 -9.48 0.07
C VAL A 267 10.31 -9.86 0.74
N LEU A 268 11.37 -9.06 0.65
CA LEU A 268 12.63 -9.36 1.36
C LEU A 268 12.50 -9.27 2.90
N GLU A 269 11.67 -8.37 3.42
CA GLU A 269 11.27 -8.26 4.83
C GLU A 269 10.68 -9.59 5.30
N PHE A 270 9.59 -10.05 4.65
CA PHE A 270 9.02 -11.39 4.85
C PHE A 270 10.05 -12.51 4.74
N LEU A 271 10.93 -12.46 3.74
CA LEU A 271 11.87 -13.55 3.50
C LEU A 271 13.01 -13.60 4.53
N GLY A 272 13.36 -12.46 5.14
CA GLY A 272 14.36 -12.31 6.19
C GLY A 272 13.84 -12.61 7.60
N ASP A 273 12.57 -12.29 7.87
CA ASP A 273 11.88 -12.47 9.17
C ASP A 273 11.67 -13.93 9.64
N ARG A 274 12.26 -14.91 8.95
CA ARG A 274 12.02 -16.33 9.16
C ARG A 274 13.28 -17.03 9.67
N GLU A 275 13.12 -17.71 10.81
CA GLU A 275 14.14 -18.55 11.42
C GLU A 275 14.70 -19.57 10.43
N ARG A 276 16.02 -19.51 10.19
CA ARG A 276 16.72 -20.26 9.15
C ARG A 276 18.14 -20.59 9.57
N SER A 277 18.59 -21.79 9.20
CA SER A 277 20.00 -22.15 9.28
C SER A 277 20.84 -21.38 8.24
N GLU A 278 22.11 -21.14 8.54
CA GLU A 278 23.04 -20.47 7.62
C GLU A 278 23.12 -21.17 6.25
N LYS A 279 23.06 -22.51 6.24
CA LYS A 279 23.00 -23.34 5.02
C LYS A 279 21.80 -23.02 4.12
N GLN A 280 20.64 -22.67 4.68
CA GLN A 280 19.47 -22.27 3.90
C GLN A 280 19.63 -20.86 3.30
N LEU A 281 20.49 -20.02 3.88
CA LEU A 281 20.82 -18.70 3.34
C LEU A 281 21.91 -18.75 2.25
N GLU A 282 22.66 -19.84 2.16
CA GLU A 282 23.70 -20.05 1.14
C GLU A 282 23.16 -20.38 -0.26
N HIS A 283 21.92 -20.87 -0.37
CA HIS A 283 21.34 -21.40 -1.60
C HIS A 283 20.08 -20.62 -2.00
N PRO A 284 20.02 -19.97 -3.19
CA PRO A 284 18.87 -19.17 -3.60
C PRO A 284 17.52 -19.88 -3.51
N ASP A 285 17.39 -21.13 -3.98
CA ASP A 285 16.15 -21.90 -3.81
C ASP A 285 15.71 -21.98 -2.35
N SER A 286 16.64 -22.28 -1.43
CA SER A 286 16.38 -22.37 0.01
C SER A 286 16.12 -21.01 0.65
N TYR A 287 16.68 -19.93 0.08
CA TYR A 287 16.45 -18.55 0.51
C TYR A 287 15.10 -17.99 0.01
N PHE A 288 14.62 -18.41 -1.15
CA PHE A 288 13.33 -17.98 -1.70
C PHE A 288 12.18 -18.94 -1.40
N ALA A 289 12.42 -20.19 -1.01
CA ALA A 289 11.36 -21.10 -0.56
C ALA A 289 10.68 -20.62 0.75
N PHE A 290 9.35 -20.73 0.78
CA PHE A 290 8.50 -20.49 1.95
C PHE A 290 7.24 -21.38 1.89
N THR A 291 6.51 -21.50 3.00
CA THR A 291 5.22 -22.22 3.05
C THR A 291 4.05 -21.23 3.21
N GLU A 292 2.83 -21.62 2.81
CA GLU A 292 1.64 -20.77 2.99
C GLU A 292 1.52 -20.25 4.43
N GLN A 293 1.70 -21.12 5.43
CA GLN A 293 1.64 -20.76 6.85
C GLN A 293 2.68 -19.70 7.27
N GLN A 294 3.89 -19.73 6.68
CA GLN A 294 4.90 -18.69 6.95
C GLN A 294 4.44 -17.32 6.44
N LEU A 295 3.82 -17.27 5.26
CA LEU A 295 3.29 -16.05 4.68
C LEU A 295 2.02 -15.59 5.41
N ASP A 296 1.09 -16.50 5.76
CA ASP A 296 -0.12 -16.21 6.55
C ASP A 296 0.24 -15.52 7.89
N LYS A 297 1.27 -16.05 8.59
CA LYS A 297 1.83 -15.46 9.81
C LYS A 297 2.50 -14.08 9.59
N TYR A 298 3.01 -13.81 8.39
CA TYR A 298 3.57 -12.50 8.04
C TYR A 298 2.47 -11.46 7.79
N LEU A 299 1.48 -11.79 6.95
CA LEU A 299 0.32 -10.93 6.69
C LEU A 299 -0.46 -10.65 7.98
N GLY A 300 -0.61 -11.66 8.84
CA GLY A 300 -1.20 -11.51 10.17
C GLY A 300 -0.46 -10.54 11.11
N ARG A 301 0.82 -10.21 10.87
CA ARG A 301 1.51 -9.14 11.61
C ARG A 301 1.27 -7.76 11.01
N LEU A 302 1.17 -7.65 9.69
CA LEU A 302 0.80 -6.40 9.01
C LEU A 302 -0.62 -5.93 9.40
N LEU A 303 -1.54 -6.85 9.73
CA LEU A 303 -2.86 -6.53 10.27
C LEU A 303 -2.85 -6.09 11.74
N ASN A 304 -2.02 -6.74 12.58
CA ASN A 304 -2.09 -6.62 14.04
C ASN A 304 -1.08 -5.62 14.62
N THR A 305 -0.52 -4.72 13.82
CA THR A 305 0.38 -3.67 14.30
C THR A 305 -0.45 -2.47 14.76
N LEU A 306 -0.73 -2.39 16.07
CA LEU A 306 -1.64 -1.41 16.72
C LEU A 306 -1.33 0.08 16.43
N LEU A 307 -0.19 0.39 15.83
CA LEU A 307 0.28 1.75 15.54
C LEU A 307 0.61 1.98 14.05
N SER A 308 0.34 1.03 13.15
CA SER A 308 0.55 1.26 11.71
C SER A 308 -0.43 0.51 10.80
N ASN A 309 -1.12 1.26 9.95
CA ASN A 309 -2.12 0.74 9.01
C ASN A 309 -1.46 0.10 7.76
N ARG A 310 -0.69 -0.98 7.94
CA ARG A 310 0.01 -1.70 6.84
C ARG A 310 -0.93 -2.60 6.00
N ARG A 311 -2.20 -2.20 5.83
CA ARG A 311 -3.18 -2.90 4.98
C ARG A 311 -2.79 -2.82 3.49
N ALA A 312 -2.28 -1.66 3.05
CA ALA A 312 -1.78 -1.47 1.68
C ALA A 312 -0.59 -2.42 1.38
N ASP A 313 0.43 -2.44 2.25
CA ASP A 313 1.57 -3.38 2.17
C ASP A 313 1.12 -4.84 2.09
N LEU A 314 0.15 -5.25 2.92
CA LEU A 314 -0.37 -6.62 2.95
C LEU A 314 -0.92 -7.03 1.58
N VAL A 315 -1.74 -6.18 0.97
CA VAL A 315 -2.28 -6.42 -0.36
C VAL A 315 -1.17 -6.38 -1.41
N ALA A 316 -0.25 -5.41 -1.32
CA ALA A 316 0.87 -5.29 -2.24
C ALA A 316 1.83 -6.49 -2.19
N VAL A 317 2.07 -7.10 -1.02
CA VAL A 317 2.87 -8.33 -0.88
C VAL A 317 2.17 -9.52 -1.53
N VAL A 318 0.88 -9.73 -1.26
CA VAL A 318 0.15 -10.91 -1.76
C VAL A 318 0.04 -10.90 -3.29
N TRP A 319 -0.21 -9.73 -3.89
CA TRP A 319 -0.23 -9.56 -5.35
C TRP A 319 1.17 -9.35 -5.96
N GLY A 320 2.14 -8.90 -5.17
CA GLY A 320 3.53 -8.65 -5.57
C GLY A 320 4.40 -9.89 -5.70
N ILE A 321 4.18 -10.91 -4.86
CA ILE A 321 4.93 -12.18 -4.87
C ILE A 321 5.04 -12.82 -6.27
N PRO A 322 3.95 -12.99 -7.05
CA PRO A 322 4.05 -13.51 -8.41
C PRO A 322 5.04 -12.75 -9.32
N TYR A 323 5.12 -11.42 -9.22
CA TYR A 323 6.08 -10.63 -10.01
C TYR A 323 7.53 -10.94 -9.61
N VAL A 324 7.83 -10.93 -8.31
CA VAL A 324 9.18 -11.20 -7.79
C VAL A 324 9.63 -12.62 -8.16
N TYR A 325 8.75 -13.61 -8.02
CA TYR A 325 9.09 -15.01 -8.28
C TYR A 325 9.14 -15.35 -9.78
N GLU A 326 8.29 -14.74 -10.61
CA GLU A 326 8.43 -14.83 -12.07
C GLU A 326 9.76 -14.24 -12.55
N PHE A 327 10.15 -13.07 -12.06
CA PHE A 327 11.44 -12.43 -12.36
C PHE A 327 12.64 -13.29 -11.93
N LEU A 328 12.67 -13.73 -10.66
CA LEU A 328 13.76 -14.57 -10.13
C LEU A 328 13.92 -15.87 -10.94
N ARG A 329 12.79 -16.46 -11.37
CA ARG A 329 12.78 -17.65 -12.24
C ARG A 329 13.23 -17.32 -13.66
N GLN A 330 12.77 -16.22 -14.25
CA GLN A 330 13.15 -15.76 -15.60
C GLN A 330 14.65 -15.46 -15.71
N LYS A 331 15.26 -14.97 -14.62
CA LYS A 331 16.71 -14.79 -14.48
C LYS A 331 17.47 -16.08 -14.11
N GLY A 332 16.79 -17.21 -13.89
CA GLY A 332 17.41 -18.50 -13.57
C GLY A 332 17.96 -18.63 -12.14
N ILE A 333 17.55 -17.73 -11.23
CA ILE A 333 18.05 -17.67 -9.84
C ILE A 333 17.38 -18.72 -8.96
N ILE A 334 16.12 -19.05 -9.24
CA ILE A 334 15.33 -20.07 -8.55
C ILE A 334 14.76 -21.09 -9.54
N ARG A 335 14.55 -22.33 -9.08
CA ARG A 335 13.86 -23.36 -9.87
C ARG A 335 12.37 -23.06 -10.04
N GLU A 336 11.82 -23.55 -11.15
CA GLU A 336 10.39 -23.58 -11.50
C GLU A 336 9.49 -24.07 -10.34
N ALA A 337 9.94 -25.04 -9.54
CA ALA A 337 9.23 -25.53 -8.37
C ALA A 337 9.04 -24.43 -7.29
N VAL A 338 10.12 -23.78 -6.87
CA VAL A 338 10.09 -22.69 -5.87
C VAL A 338 9.20 -21.53 -6.32
N CYS A 339 9.21 -21.23 -7.62
CA CYS A 339 8.29 -20.25 -8.21
C CYS A 339 6.82 -20.69 -8.13
N LYS A 340 6.51 -21.93 -8.48
CA LYS A 340 5.15 -22.48 -8.41
C LYS A 340 4.61 -22.55 -6.98
N ASP A 341 5.42 -23.00 -6.03
CA ASP A 341 5.02 -23.14 -4.63
C ASP A 341 4.69 -21.78 -4.01
N ALA A 342 5.52 -20.75 -4.30
CA ALA A 342 5.29 -19.37 -3.88
C ALA A 342 4.02 -18.75 -4.49
N ILE A 343 3.79 -18.95 -5.80
CA ILE A 343 2.59 -18.47 -6.50
C ILE A 343 1.33 -19.20 -5.98
N ALA A 344 1.41 -20.49 -5.70
CA ALA A 344 0.31 -21.25 -5.12
C ALA A 344 -0.07 -20.73 -3.72
N ALA A 345 0.93 -20.53 -2.85
CA ALA A 345 0.72 -19.95 -1.53
C ALA A 345 0.10 -18.54 -1.60
N SER A 346 0.65 -17.64 -2.45
CA SER A 346 0.06 -16.32 -2.72
C SER A 346 -1.40 -16.44 -3.16
N LYS A 347 -1.74 -17.37 -4.08
CA LYS A 347 -3.11 -17.54 -4.60
C LYS A 347 -4.10 -18.02 -3.54
N THR A 348 -3.71 -18.89 -2.60
CA THR A 348 -4.58 -19.26 -1.47
C THR A 348 -4.83 -18.05 -0.58
N LEU A 349 -3.78 -17.32 -0.21
CA LEU A 349 -3.90 -16.17 0.70
C LEU A 349 -4.65 -15.00 0.07
N LYS A 350 -4.47 -14.75 -1.23
CA LYS A 350 -5.29 -13.81 -2.02
C LYS A 350 -6.78 -14.05 -1.82
N THR A 351 -7.19 -15.32 -1.76
CA THR A 351 -8.59 -15.70 -1.52
C THR A 351 -9.05 -15.42 -0.07
N LYS A 352 -8.15 -15.47 0.92
CA LYS A 352 -8.45 -15.05 2.30
C LYS A 352 -8.57 -13.52 2.40
N VAL A 353 -7.63 -12.79 1.81
CA VAL A 353 -7.56 -11.32 1.83
C VAL A 353 -8.75 -10.67 1.11
N ILE A 354 -9.17 -11.21 -0.05
CA ILE A 354 -10.37 -10.76 -0.77
C ILE A 354 -11.66 -10.86 0.09
N ARG A 355 -11.74 -11.82 1.02
CA ARG A 355 -12.87 -11.95 1.94
C ARG A 355 -12.74 -11.03 3.15
N LEU A 356 -11.51 -10.84 3.67
CA LEU A 356 -11.25 -9.98 4.82
C LEU A 356 -11.63 -8.52 4.54
N PHE A 357 -11.36 -8.04 3.32
CA PHE A 357 -11.65 -6.67 2.90
C PHE A 357 -12.85 -6.58 1.94
N GLU A 358 -13.83 -7.49 2.04
CA GLU A 358 -14.86 -7.67 0.99
C GLU A 358 -15.66 -6.38 0.62
N THR A 359 -15.84 -5.46 1.56
CA THR A 359 -16.46 -4.13 1.35
C THR A 359 -15.46 -3.05 0.93
N GLN A 360 -14.18 -3.18 1.30
CA GLN A 360 -13.12 -2.17 1.14
C GLN A 360 -12.15 -2.45 -0.03
N LEU A 361 -12.37 -3.48 -0.85
CA LEU A 361 -11.42 -3.87 -1.93
C LEU A 361 -11.07 -2.71 -2.89
N TRP A 362 -11.99 -1.76 -3.08
CA TRP A 362 -11.82 -0.60 -3.95
C TRP A 362 -10.61 0.28 -3.55
N LYS A 363 -10.29 0.36 -2.25
CA LYS A 363 -9.11 1.06 -1.71
C LYS A 363 -7.78 0.47 -2.20
N TYR A 364 -7.81 -0.78 -2.67
CA TYR A 364 -6.64 -1.52 -3.10
C TYR A 364 -6.65 -1.86 -4.61
N ASP A 365 -7.48 -1.15 -5.40
CA ASP A 365 -7.52 -1.19 -6.89
C ASP A 365 -6.15 -0.96 -7.55
N PHE A 366 -5.16 -0.43 -6.82
CA PHE A 366 -3.79 -0.26 -7.30
C PHE A 366 -3.20 -1.55 -7.92
N VAL A 367 -3.51 -2.73 -7.37
CA VAL A 367 -3.00 -4.02 -7.90
C VAL A 367 -3.50 -4.34 -9.30
N HIS A 368 -4.58 -3.68 -9.75
CA HIS A 368 -5.18 -3.81 -11.08
C HIS A 368 -4.74 -2.73 -12.07
N ARG A 369 -3.95 -1.75 -11.62
CA ARG A 369 -3.26 -0.77 -12.48
C ARG A 369 -1.95 -1.33 -13.04
N TRP A 370 -1.36 -2.27 -12.31
CA TRP A 370 -0.21 -3.07 -12.71
C TRP A 370 -0.59 -4.02 -13.86
N LEU A 371 0.28 -4.22 -14.87
CA LEU A 371 0.04 -5.26 -15.88
C LEU A 371 0.27 -6.65 -15.27
N PRO A 372 -0.63 -7.63 -15.46
CA PRO A 372 -0.62 -8.87 -14.67
C PRO A 372 0.67 -9.72 -14.77
N PRO A 373 0.95 -10.53 -13.75
CA PRO A 373 1.92 -11.63 -13.84
C PRO A 373 1.48 -12.65 -14.90
N HIS A 374 2.43 -13.32 -15.55
CA HIS A 374 2.16 -14.32 -16.59
C HIS A 374 1.42 -15.57 -16.05
N SER A 375 1.50 -15.81 -14.75
CA SER A 375 0.75 -16.84 -14.01
C SER A 375 -0.74 -16.53 -13.82
N ILE A 376 -1.20 -15.30 -14.09
CA ILE A 376 -2.59 -14.89 -13.96
C ILE A 376 -3.23 -14.75 -15.35
N SER A 377 -4.32 -15.49 -15.59
CA SER A 377 -5.05 -15.39 -16.86
C SER A 377 -5.81 -14.06 -16.99
N GLU A 378 -5.96 -13.55 -18.22
CA GLU A 378 -6.73 -12.33 -18.49
C GLU A 378 -8.16 -12.38 -17.91
N THR A 379 -8.80 -13.55 -17.95
CA THR A 379 -10.14 -13.78 -17.37
C THR A 379 -10.14 -13.75 -15.84
N GLU A 380 -9.11 -14.27 -15.18
CA GLU A 380 -8.98 -14.15 -13.72
C GLU A 380 -8.78 -12.69 -13.32
N PHE A 381 -7.87 -11.99 -14.00
CA PHE A 381 -7.60 -10.57 -13.77
C PHE A 381 -8.85 -9.71 -14.01
N ALA A 382 -9.56 -9.88 -15.13
CA ALA A 382 -10.76 -9.10 -15.43
C ALA A 382 -11.93 -9.36 -14.46
N ASN A 383 -12.07 -10.58 -13.94
CA ASN A 383 -13.05 -10.88 -12.90
C ASN A 383 -12.67 -10.20 -11.57
N GLU A 384 -11.38 -10.17 -11.22
CA GLU A 384 -10.88 -9.55 -10.00
C GLU A 384 -10.97 -8.02 -10.03
N VAL A 385 -10.61 -7.40 -11.17
CA VAL A 385 -10.88 -5.97 -11.48
C VAL A 385 -12.34 -5.62 -11.21
N SER A 386 -13.27 -6.43 -11.73
CA SER A 386 -14.71 -6.20 -11.56
C SER A 386 -15.15 -6.37 -10.10
N LEU A 387 -14.52 -7.26 -9.32
CA LEU A 387 -14.82 -7.48 -7.91
C LEU A 387 -14.33 -6.33 -7.03
N PHE A 388 -13.15 -5.79 -7.33
CA PHE A 388 -12.58 -4.65 -6.61
C PHE A 388 -13.40 -3.39 -6.90
N ALA A 389 -13.63 -3.07 -8.17
CA ALA A 389 -14.38 -1.89 -8.59
C ALA A 389 -15.83 -1.86 -8.09
N THR A 390 -16.50 -3.02 -7.95
CA THR A 390 -17.88 -3.10 -7.43
C THR A 390 -17.97 -3.24 -5.91
N SER A 391 -16.86 -3.34 -5.18
CA SER A 391 -16.91 -3.42 -3.71
C SER A 391 -17.43 -2.13 -3.06
N ILE A 392 -17.14 -0.96 -3.65
CA ILE A 392 -17.68 0.34 -3.23
C ILE A 392 -19.21 0.45 -3.44
N GLU A 393 -19.79 -0.38 -4.31
CA GLU A 393 -21.24 -0.45 -4.53
C GLU A 393 -21.95 -1.26 -3.43
N LYS A 394 -21.21 -1.91 -2.53
CA LYS A 394 -21.74 -2.61 -1.35
C LYS A 394 -22.01 -1.61 -0.22
N VAL A 395 -22.93 -0.69 -0.50
CA VAL A 395 -23.40 0.30 0.48
C VAL A 395 -24.32 -0.38 1.48
N THR A 396 -24.04 -0.18 2.76
CA THR A 396 -24.96 -0.47 3.87
C THR A 396 -25.52 0.85 4.38
N LEU A 397 -26.79 0.89 4.78
CA LEU A 397 -27.39 2.10 5.33
C LEU A 397 -27.13 2.16 6.84
N LEU A 398 -26.86 3.37 7.35
CA LEU A 398 -26.68 3.61 8.78
C LEU A 398 -27.84 3.04 9.59
N ALA A 399 -27.52 2.42 10.73
CA ALA A 399 -28.52 1.87 11.63
C ALA A 399 -29.51 2.95 12.11
N THR A 400 -30.81 2.63 12.06
CA THR A 400 -31.92 3.47 12.54
C THR A 400 -32.47 3.05 13.90
N GLU A 401 -31.91 1.98 14.49
CA GLU A 401 -32.20 1.54 15.86
C GLU A 401 -30.96 1.81 16.74
N PRO A 402 -31.10 2.28 17.99
CA PRO A 402 -29.95 2.47 18.88
C PRO A 402 -29.41 1.13 19.41
N GLY A 403 -28.17 0.77 19.04
CA GLY A 403 -27.44 -0.40 19.53
C GLY A 403 -26.29 -0.82 18.62
N GLU A 404 -25.23 -1.42 19.21
CA GLU A 404 -24.03 -2.02 18.57
C GLU A 404 -23.66 -1.46 17.18
N GLY A 405 -22.88 -0.37 17.17
CA GLY A 405 -22.35 0.25 15.94
C GLY A 405 -21.44 -0.68 15.13
N ALA A 406 -21.22 -0.36 13.84
CA ALA A 406 -20.56 -1.27 12.91
C ALA A 406 -19.16 -1.68 13.37
N LEU A 407 -18.44 -0.79 14.06
CA LEU A 407 -17.09 -1.01 14.58
C LEU A 407 -17.02 -2.18 15.60
N GLU A 408 -17.97 -2.29 16.52
CA GLU A 408 -18.01 -3.37 17.51
C GLU A 408 -18.35 -4.70 16.82
N SER A 409 -19.27 -4.67 15.86
CA SER A 409 -19.55 -5.82 14.98
C SER A 409 -18.33 -6.24 14.17
N PHE A 410 -17.48 -5.29 13.74
CA PHE A 410 -16.26 -5.56 12.97
C PHE A 410 -15.21 -6.27 13.84
N TYR A 411 -14.94 -5.79 15.05
CA TYR A 411 -14.05 -6.47 15.99
C TYR A 411 -14.54 -7.89 16.34
N ASN A 412 -15.84 -8.06 16.61
CA ASN A 412 -16.44 -9.37 16.87
C ASN A 412 -16.33 -10.33 15.65
N ASN A 413 -16.37 -9.81 14.43
CA ASN A 413 -16.13 -10.59 13.20
C ASN A 413 -14.64 -10.93 12.98
N LEU A 414 -13.69 -10.11 13.45
CA LEU A 414 -12.26 -10.42 13.39
C LEU A 414 -11.89 -11.62 14.28
N GLU A 415 -12.43 -11.70 15.51
CA GLU A 415 -12.20 -12.84 16.41
C GLU A 415 -12.69 -14.18 15.83
N GLY A 416 -13.77 -14.15 15.04
CA GLY A 416 -14.33 -15.33 14.38
C GLY A 416 -13.47 -15.90 13.25
N ASN A 417 -12.53 -15.13 12.70
CA ASN A 417 -11.82 -15.45 11.46
C ASN A 417 -10.55 -16.29 11.71
N SER A 418 -10.37 -17.38 10.96
CA SER A 418 -9.27 -18.33 11.16
C SER A 418 -7.87 -17.72 11.00
N LEU A 419 -7.76 -16.62 10.25
CA LEU A 419 -6.51 -15.85 10.06
C LEU A 419 -5.94 -15.31 11.39
N PHE A 420 -6.80 -15.09 12.40
CA PHE A 420 -6.42 -14.58 13.72
C PHE A 420 -6.34 -15.70 14.79
N LYS A 421 -7.10 -16.79 14.61
CA LYS A 421 -7.33 -17.81 15.63
C LYS A 421 -6.08 -18.59 16.08
N ASP A 422 -5.14 -18.82 15.18
CA ASP A 422 -3.88 -19.52 15.50
C ASP A 422 -2.89 -18.63 16.27
N LEU A 423 -2.98 -17.30 16.14
CA LEU A 423 -2.04 -16.35 16.75
C LEU A 423 -2.19 -16.28 18.29
N PHE A 424 -3.41 -16.43 18.80
CA PHE A 424 -3.69 -16.48 20.25
C PHE A 424 -3.33 -17.83 20.91
N THR A 425 -3.07 -18.88 20.11
CA THR A 425 -3.06 -20.27 20.60
C THR A 425 -1.66 -20.93 20.56
N SER A 426 -0.71 -20.41 19.77
CA SER A 426 0.47 -21.17 19.29
C SER A 426 1.83 -20.83 19.95
N ARG A 427 1.89 -20.65 21.28
CA ARG A 427 3.18 -20.57 22.02
C ARG A 427 3.69 -21.95 22.52
N LYS A 428 4.18 -22.77 21.59
CA LYS A 428 5.10 -23.91 21.84
C LYS A 428 5.66 -24.44 20.51
N ILE A 429 6.97 -24.68 20.45
CA ILE A 429 7.70 -25.22 19.29
C ILE A 429 8.66 -26.29 19.81
N ASP A 430 8.73 -27.42 19.12
CA ASP A 430 9.80 -28.42 19.18
C ASP A 430 10.16 -28.81 17.72
N LEU A 431 11.35 -29.38 17.49
CA LEU A 431 12.00 -29.49 16.17
C LEU A 431 12.56 -30.91 15.90
N GLU A 432 12.43 -31.40 14.65
CA GLU A 432 13.22 -32.46 13.96
C GLU A 432 12.74 -32.49 12.48
N GLU A 433 13.55 -32.34 11.42
CA GLU A 433 14.57 -33.26 10.81
C GLU A 433 13.97 -34.45 10.02
N GLN A 434 14.29 -34.75 8.73
CA GLN A 434 14.87 -33.96 7.61
C GLN A 434 14.02 -34.16 6.31
N GLU A 435 14.42 -34.49 5.05
CA GLU A 435 15.69 -34.86 4.37
C GLU A 435 15.75 -34.39 2.87
N VAL A 436 16.17 -35.22 1.90
CA VAL A 436 16.72 -34.88 0.55
C VAL A 436 16.03 -35.62 -0.63
N PHE A 437 15.98 -35.03 -1.85
CA PHE A 437 16.44 -35.61 -3.16
C PHE A 437 16.30 -34.67 -4.39
N GLU A 438 16.59 -35.14 -5.62
CA GLU A 438 17.23 -34.39 -6.72
C GLU A 438 16.36 -34.06 -7.97
N SER A 439 16.77 -32.96 -8.66
CA SER A 439 16.98 -32.67 -10.12
C SER A 439 16.23 -33.41 -11.25
N SER A 440 16.07 -32.92 -12.50
CA SER A 440 16.44 -31.67 -13.24
C SER A 440 15.39 -31.40 -14.36
N THR A 441 15.34 -30.28 -15.11
CA THR A 441 16.11 -29.99 -16.37
C THR A 441 15.59 -28.65 -16.98
N GLN A 442 16.34 -27.98 -17.87
CA GLN A 442 16.02 -26.65 -18.46
C GLN A 442 15.28 -26.69 -19.81
N ILE A 443 14.59 -25.58 -20.18
CA ILE A 443 14.05 -25.24 -21.52
C ILE A 443 14.16 -23.72 -21.73
N ASP A 444 14.55 -23.26 -22.93
CA ASP A 444 14.71 -21.84 -23.29
C ASP A 444 13.39 -21.10 -23.62
N ILE A 445 13.38 -19.76 -23.51
CA ILE A 445 12.23 -18.88 -23.82
C ILE A 445 12.67 -17.69 -24.70
N PRO A 446 11.95 -17.31 -25.79
CA PRO A 446 12.30 -16.17 -26.64
C PRO A 446 11.86 -14.79 -26.09
N GLN A 447 12.52 -13.73 -26.56
CA GLN A 447 12.24 -12.32 -26.21
C GLN A 447 10.97 -11.76 -26.90
N SER A 448 10.35 -10.75 -26.28
CA SER A 448 9.15 -10.04 -26.78
C SER A 448 9.39 -8.52 -26.93
N GLN A 449 8.47 -7.82 -27.61
CA GLN A 449 8.54 -6.38 -27.89
C GLN A 449 7.58 -5.55 -27.01
N PRO A 450 7.88 -4.26 -26.74
CA PRO A 450 7.15 -3.45 -25.75
C PRO A 450 5.72 -3.07 -26.17
N ALA A 451 4.84 -2.94 -25.18
CA ALA A 451 3.42 -2.63 -25.33
C ALA A 451 3.06 -1.17 -25.00
N LYS A 452 1.83 -0.76 -25.34
CA LYS A 452 1.32 0.62 -25.18
C LYS A 452 0.72 0.88 -23.79
N LYS A 453 0.60 2.15 -23.39
CA LYS A 453 -0.06 2.60 -22.14
C LYS A 453 -1.56 2.27 -22.13
N ARG A 454 -2.13 2.07 -20.93
CA ARG A 454 -3.50 1.56 -20.67
C ARG A 454 -4.39 2.60 -19.94
N LYS A 455 -5.72 2.41 -19.94
CA LYS A 455 -6.73 3.25 -19.24
C LYS A 455 -6.97 2.75 -17.80
N SER A 456 -7.64 3.55 -16.96
CA SER A 456 -7.97 3.15 -15.57
C SER A 456 -8.95 1.96 -15.50
N PRO A 457 -8.99 1.20 -14.39
CA PRO A 457 -9.86 0.03 -14.25
C PRO A 457 -11.36 0.33 -14.41
N LEU A 458 -11.86 1.45 -13.88
CA LEU A 458 -13.25 1.89 -14.07
C LEU A 458 -13.59 2.14 -15.55
N MET A 459 -12.67 2.75 -16.33
CA MET A 459 -12.87 2.92 -17.78
C MET A 459 -12.83 1.58 -18.52
N GLN A 460 -11.99 0.64 -18.10
CA GLN A 460 -11.95 -0.70 -18.67
C GLN A 460 -13.22 -1.50 -18.38
N ALA A 461 -13.76 -1.41 -17.15
CA ALA A 461 -15.02 -2.03 -16.76
C ALA A 461 -16.21 -1.47 -17.55
N ALA A 462 -16.25 -0.15 -17.77
CA ALA A 462 -17.24 0.50 -18.62
C ALA A 462 -17.12 0.14 -20.12
N GLU A 463 -15.95 -0.35 -20.56
CA GLU A 463 -15.71 -0.84 -21.93
C GLU A 463 -16.01 -2.34 -22.09
N LEU A 464 -16.38 -3.07 -21.02
CA LEU A 464 -16.85 -4.46 -21.12
C LEU A 464 -18.30 -4.53 -21.66
N PRO A 465 -18.58 -5.41 -22.64
CA PRO A 465 -19.91 -5.49 -23.24
C PRO A 465 -20.97 -6.04 -22.26
N ASP A 466 -22.01 -5.24 -21.99
CA ASP A 466 -23.09 -5.60 -21.06
C ASP A 466 -23.79 -6.91 -21.44
N LYS A 467 -23.63 -7.92 -20.57
CA LYS A 467 -24.17 -9.28 -20.71
C LYS A 467 -25.71 -9.32 -20.69
N LYS A 468 -26.41 -8.25 -20.31
CA LYS A 468 -27.89 -8.21 -20.26
C LYS A 468 -28.57 -8.09 -21.64
N SER A 469 -27.84 -7.79 -22.71
CA SER A 469 -28.41 -7.48 -24.03
C SER A 469 -28.79 -8.67 -24.95
N LYS A 470 -28.78 -9.93 -24.48
CA LYS A 470 -29.15 -11.12 -25.28
C LYS A 470 -30.34 -11.95 -24.76
N ARG A 471 -31.50 -11.30 -24.59
CA ARG A 471 -32.82 -11.96 -24.60
C ARG A 471 -33.90 -11.10 -25.30
N LYS A 472 -33.85 -11.03 -26.63
CA LYS A 472 -35.03 -10.77 -27.49
C LYS A 472 -34.73 -11.12 -28.96
N ASN A 473 -35.65 -11.91 -29.53
CA ASN A 473 -35.69 -12.54 -30.86
C ASN A 473 -35.10 -13.95 -30.91
#